data_AF-K1UGA7-F1
#
_entry.id   AF-K1UGA7-F1
#
_cell.length_a   1.000
_cell.length_b   1.000
_cell.length_c   1.000
_cell.angle_alpha   90.00
_cell.angle_beta   90.00
_cell.angle_gamma   90.00
#
_symmetry.space_group_name_H-M   'P 1'
#
loop_
_entity.id
_entity.type
_entity.pdbx_description
1 polymer ?
#
loop_
_entity_poly.entity_id
_entity_poly.type
_entity_poly.pdbx_seq_one_letter_code
_entity_poly.pdbx_strand_id
1 'polypeptide(L)'
;AWPIVLADGLQLGRSPIEARTLVSLTAKQLPSYGGSSQTAADDIAHYRNLGYRVVVLAGDLRRARILCEFLDGHGIHAAADEHPDALPEPGQCLVTPGSLSAGIEFPYARLAILTDTQIAASGLRRARHKKQTNREKINSYTDLSVGDLVVHEYHGIGRFAGIVQMPVDGAVKDYIKISYAGADTLYVPATQLDLVSKYIGAGEDRPVKLSKMGGTEWARTKRAPKRPQKAWPKNSRRSTPRAAARRVTPSHPTARG
;
A
#
# COMPACT_ATOMS: atom_id res chain seq x y z
N ALA A 1 0.64 44.93 18.91
CA ALA A 1 0.00 43.70 19.46
C ALA A 1 -0.24 42.75 18.29
N TRP A 2 0.18 41.50 18.40
CA TRP A 2 -0.07 40.50 17.37
C TRP A 2 -1.51 39.99 17.49
N PRO A 3 -2.23 39.80 16.37
CA PRO A 3 -3.54 39.17 16.43
C PRO A 3 -3.38 37.73 16.92
N ILE A 4 -4.14 37.37 17.96
CA ILE A 4 -4.22 35.98 18.45
C ILE A 4 -5.38 35.32 17.70
N VAL A 5 -5.09 34.26 16.96
CA VAL A 5 -6.08 33.47 16.23
C VAL A 5 -6.27 32.14 16.95
N LEU A 6 -7.50 31.86 17.37
CA LEU A 6 -7.90 30.56 17.91
C LEU A 6 -8.62 29.78 16.81
N ALA A 7 -8.04 28.67 16.39
CA ALA A 7 -8.64 27.74 15.43
C ALA A 7 -9.16 26.52 16.20
N ASP A 8 -10.47 26.47 16.44
CA ASP A 8 -11.14 25.34 17.09
C ASP A 8 -12.21 24.75 16.16
N GLY A 9 -12.31 23.42 16.14
CA GLY A 9 -13.22 22.67 15.28
C GLY A 9 -14.62 22.50 15.84
N LEU A 10 -14.82 22.83 17.12
CA LEU A 10 -16.11 22.75 17.79
C LEU A 10 -16.32 24.03 18.60
N GLN A 11 -17.56 24.53 18.66
CA GLN A 11 -17.99 25.53 19.64
C GLN A 11 -18.00 24.97 21.07
N LEU A 12 -17.07 24.07 21.41
CA LEU A 12 -16.99 23.41 22.70
C LEU A 12 -15.95 24.10 23.56
N GLY A 13 -16.41 25.13 24.27
CA GLY A 13 -15.70 25.64 25.43
C GLY A 13 -15.54 27.14 25.39
N ARG A 14 -15.86 27.79 26.52
CA ARG A 14 -15.57 29.21 26.75
C ARG A 14 -14.07 29.42 26.52
N SER A 15 -13.71 30.09 25.43
CA SER A 15 -12.36 30.60 25.24
C SER A 15 -12.01 31.47 26.45
N PRO A 16 -10.79 31.35 27.03
CA PRO A 16 -10.36 32.21 28.14
C PRO A 16 -10.27 33.70 27.74
N ILE A 17 -10.37 33.99 26.45
CA ILE A 17 -10.30 35.33 25.87
C ILE A 17 -11.58 35.57 25.05
N GLU A 18 -12.28 36.68 25.31
CA GLU A 18 -13.41 37.10 24.48
C GLU A 18 -12.94 37.40 23.06
N ALA A 19 -13.55 36.71 22.08
CA ALA A 19 -13.23 36.92 20.68
C ALA A 19 -13.84 38.26 20.21
N ARG A 20 -12.99 39.17 19.73
CA ARG A 20 -13.43 40.43 19.10
C ARG A 20 -14.20 40.18 17.79
N THR A 21 -13.87 39.09 17.10
CA THR A 21 -14.49 38.69 15.84
C THR A 21 -14.50 37.17 15.75
N LEU A 22 -15.60 36.61 15.26
CA LEU A 22 -15.72 35.22 14.89
C LEU A 22 -15.76 35.12 13.37
N VAL A 23 -14.90 34.28 12.81
CA VAL A 23 -14.87 34.00 11.37
C VAL A 23 -15.19 32.52 11.17
N SER A 24 -16.28 32.24 10.47
CA SER A 24 -16.65 30.88 10.10
C SER A 24 -16.00 30.51 8.78
N LEU A 25 -15.28 29.40 8.77
CA LEU A 25 -14.67 28.83 7.57
C LEU A 25 -15.40 27.53 7.24
N THR A 26 -15.93 27.43 6.02
CA THR A 26 -16.48 26.16 5.54
C THR A 26 -15.35 25.33 4.95
N ALA A 27 -15.14 24.16 5.52
CA ALA A 27 -14.24 23.15 5.01
C ALA A 27 -14.97 21.82 4.82
N LYS A 28 -14.67 21.13 3.72
CA LYS A 28 -15.23 19.82 3.41
C LYS A 28 -14.08 18.82 3.37
N GLN A 29 -14.24 17.70 4.08
CA GLN A 29 -13.28 16.60 3.93
C GLN A 29 -13.48 15.96 2.55
N LEU A 30 -12.39 15.73 1.83
CA LEU A 30 -12.40 15.02 0.56
C LEU A 30 -12.59 13.51 0.80
N PRO A 31 -13.33 12.82 -0.08
CA PRO A 31 -13.48 11.37 0.01
C PRO A 31 -12.13 10.66 -0.18
N SER A 32 -12.05 9.41 0.26
CA SER A 32 -10.92 8.55 -0.08
C SER A 32 -11.04 8.08 -1.53
N TYR A 33 -9.96 8.14 -2.31
CA TYR A 33 -9.93 7.64 -3.68
C TYR A 33 -9.84 6.11 -3.78
N GLY A 34 -9.88 5.39 -2.65
CA GLY A 34 -9.98 3.92 -2.64
C GLY A 34 -8.80 3.18 -3.31
N GLY A 35 -7.65 3.84 -3.49
CA GLY A 35 -6.52 3.28 -4.22
C GLY A 35 -6.60 3.45 -5.74
N SER A 36 -7.54 4.23 -6.27
CA SER A 36 -7.58 4.63 -7.67
C SER A 36 -6.82 5.94 -7.87
N SER A 37 -5.64 5.87 -8.47
CA SER A 37 -4.89 7.10 -8.83
C SER A 37 -5.49 7.84 -10.02
N GLN A 38 -6.22 7.15 -10.89
CA GLN A 38 -6.93 7.80 -11.99
C GLN A 38 -7.99 8.75 -11.46
N THR A 39 -8.83 8.28 -10.53
CA THR A 39 -9.87 9.10 -9.89
C THR A 39 -9.27 10.30 -9.17
N ALA A 40 -8.13 10.12 -8.50
CA ALA A 40 -7.42 11.23 -7.87
C ALA A 40 -6.91 12.27 -8.90
N ALA A 41 -6.38 11.82 -10.04
CA ALA A 41 -5.91 12.70 -11.10
C ALA A 41 -7.09 13.45 -11.74
N ASP A 42 -8.20 12.75 -12.00
CA ASP A 42 -9.42 13.34 -12.56
C ASP A 42 -9.98 14.43 -11.63
N ASP A 43 -10.00 14.19 -10.32
CA ASP A 43 -10.44 15.19 -9.33
C ASP A 43 -9.49 16.40 -9.26
N ILE A 44 -8.17 16.18 -9.33
CA ILE A 44 -7.21 17.29 -9.41
C ILE A 44 -7.46 18.12 -10.68
N ALA A 45 -7.67 17.47 -11.82
CA ALA A 45 -7.98 18.16 -13.07
C ALA A 45 -9.31 18.93 -12.95
N HIS A 46 -10.32 18.35 -12.32
CA HIS A 46 -11.59 18.99 -12.05
C HIS A 46 -11.42 20.27 -11.21
N TYR A 47 -10.69 20.18 -10.09
CA TYR A 47 -10.41 21.36 -9.25
C TYR A 47 -9.66 22.45 -10.02
N ARG A 48 -8.65 22.09 -10.81
CA ARG A 48 -7.92 23.06 -11.64
C ARG A 48 -8.84 23.75 -12.65
N ASN A 49 -9.73 23.00 -13.30
CA ASN A 49 -10.68 23.53 -14.28
C ASN A 49 -11.72 24.47 -13.64
N LEU A 50 -12.08 24.23 -12.37
CA LEU A 50 -12.91 25.14 -11.58
C LEU A 50 -12.15 26.37 -11.05
N GLY A 51 -10.86 26.50 -11.37
CA GLY A 51 -10.01 27.61 -10.93
C GLY A 51 -9.60 27.51 -9.47
N TYR A 52 -9.57 26.31 -8.89
CA TYR A 52 -9.03 26.09 -7.55
C TYR A 52 -7.50 26.13 -7.56
N ARG A 53 -6.94 26.61 -6.46
CA ARG A 53 -5.54 26.40 -6.07
C ARG A 53 -5.45 24.97 -5.54
N VAL A 54 -4.62 24.12 -6.14
CA VAL A 54 -4.50 22.72 -5.73
C VAL A 54 -3.15 22.50 -5.05
N VAL A 55 -3.18 21.99 -3.82
CA VAL A 55 -1.98 21.59 -3.08
C VAL A 55 -2.06 20.08 -2.82
N VAL A 56 -1.00 19.37 -3.15
CA VAL A 56 -0.90 17.92 -2.90
C VAL A 56 0.23 17.68 -1.93
N LEU A 57 -0.11 17.16 -0.75
CA LEU A 57 0.84 16.87 0.31
C LEU A 57 1.43 15.48 0.09
N ALA A 58 2.74 15.40 -0.06
CA ALA A 58 3.47 14.15 -0.20
C ALA A 58 4.35 13.89 1.02
N GLY A 59 4.52 12.63 1.45
CA GLY A 59 5.25 12.37 2.70
C GLY A 59 6.71 12.84 2.73
N ASP A 60 7.37 12.99 1.58
CA ASP A 60 8.73 13.53 1.46
C ASP A 60 8.96 14.16 0.07
N LEU A 61 10.02 14.96 -0.10
CA LEU A 61 10.34 15.64 -1.38
C LEU A 61 10.55 14.66 -2.54
N ARG A 62 11.12 13.47 -2.25
CA ARG A 62 11.30 12.44 -3.28
C ARG A 62 9.96 11.94 -3.77
N ARG A 63 8.98 11.70 -2.89
CA ARG A 63 7.61 11.34 -3.27
C ARG A 63 6.92 12.48 -4.01
N ALA A 64 7.13 13.72 -3.59
CA ALA A 64 6.58 14.89 -4.28
C ALA A 64 6.98 14.89 -5.77
N ARG A 65 8.28 14.67 -6.06
CA ARG A 65 8.79 14.59 -7.44
C ARG A 65 8.18 13.46 -8.26
N ILE A 66 8.08 12.25 -7.69
CA ILE A 66 7.47 11.11 -8.41
C ILE A 66 5.97 11.37 -8.64
N LEU A 67 5.29 12.04 -7.71
CA LEU A 67 3.90 12.42 -7.87
C LEU A 67 3.72 13.48 -8.96
N CYS A 68 4.63 14.44 -9.10
CA CYS A 68 4.66 15.36 -10.25
C CYS A 68 4.79 14.60 -11.58
N GLU A 69 5.73 13.65 -11.70
CA GLU A 69 5.88 12.83 -12.91
C GLU A 69 4.60 12.05 -13.25
N PHE A 70 3.93 11.51 -12.23
CA PHE A 70 2.65 10.81 -12.39
C PHE A 70 1.55 11.76 -12.90
N LEU A 71 1.45 12.95 -12.31
CA LEU A 71 0.46 13.96 -12.69
C LEU A 71 0.71 14.51 -14.11
N ASP A 72 1.97 14.70 -14.49
CA ASP A 72 2.35 15.10 -15.85
C ASP A 72 1.87 14.08 -16.89
N GLY A 73 1.95 12.77 -16.58
CA GLY A 73 1.40 11.71 -17.42
C GLY A 73 -0.12 11.80 -17.65
N HIS A 74 -0.84 12.53 -16.81
CA HIS A 74 -2.28 12.80 -16.91
C HIS A 74 -2.58 14.22 -17.43
N GLY A 75 -1.59 14.95 -17.94
CA GLY A 75 -1.74 16.33 -18.40
C GLY A 75 -1.85 17.35 -17.27
N ILE A 76 -1.46 16.97 -16.05
CA ILE A 76 -1.51 17.82 -14.87
C ILE A 76 -0.11 18.30 -14.52
N HIS A 77 0.24 19.49 -15.00
CA HIS A 77 1.50 20.13 -14.67
C HIS A 77 1.49 20.63 -13.23
N ALA A 78 2.31 20.02 -12.39
CA ALA A 78 2.46 20.36 -10.99
C ALA A 78 3.91 20.66 -10.64
N ALA A 79 4.15 21.76 -9.91
CA ALA A 79 5.48 22.09 -9.42
C ALA A 79 5.74 21.37 -8.09
N ALA A 80 6.96 20.85 -7.89
CA ALA A 80 7.39 20.34 -6.59
C ALA A 80 8.17 21.43 -5.83
N ASP A 81 7.71 21.78 -4.63
CA ASP A 81 8.40 22.72 -3.74
C ASP A 81 8.54 22.12 -2.34
N GLU A 82 9.75 22.14 -1.79
CA GLU A 82 10.03 21.62 -0.47
C GLU A 82 9.51 22.55 0.64
N HIS A 83 9.55 23.86 0.41
CA HIS A 83 9.22 24.89 1.40
C HIS A 83 8.50 26.05 0.72
N PRO A 84 7.24 25.86 0.27
CA PRO A 84 6.51 26.91 -0.40
C PRO A 84 6.16 28.05 0.55
N ASP A 85 6.60 29.26 0.20
CA ASP A 85 6.29 30.50 0.93
C ASP A 85 4.89 31.05 0.62
N ALA A 86 4.22 30.49 -0.41
CA ALA A 86 2.91 30.92 -0.87
C ALA A 86 2.10 29.76 -1.48
N LEU A 87 0.78 29.93 -1.56
CA LEU A 87 -0.11 29.02 -2.27
C LEU A 87 0.06 29.18 -3.80
N PRO A 88 -0.13 28.10 -4.59
CA PRO A 88 -0.06 28.18 -6.06
C PRO A 88 -1.15 29.09 -6.63
N GLU A 89 -0.95 29.65 -7.82
CA GLU A 89 -1.96 30.49 -8.48
C GLU A 89 -3.25 29.69 -8.82
N PRO A 90 -4.40 30.37 -8.99
CA PRO A 90 -5.65 29.69 -9.35
C PRO A 90 -5.49 28.84 -10.60
N GLY A 91 -5.96 27.59 -10.55
CA GLY A 91 -5.82 26.62 -11.64
C GLY A 91 -4.47 25.89 -11.70
N GLN A 92 -3.53 26.22 -10.80
CA GLN A 92 -2.25 25.53 -10.68
C GLN A 92 -2.25 24.47 -9.58
N CYS A 93 -1.34 23.51 -9.75
CA CYS A 93 -1.10 22.43 -8.80
C CYS A 93 0.31 22.53 -8.23
N LEU A 94 0.43 22.46 -6.92
CA LEU A 94 1.68 22.40 -6.18
C LEU A 94 1.75 21.07 -5.43
N VAL A 95 2.90 20.40 -5.48
CA VAL A 95 3.19 19.22 -4.66
C VAL A 95 4.27 19.58 -3.65
N THR A 96 4.01 19.36 -2.37
CA THR A 96 4.93 19.75 -1.31
C THR A 96 5.01 18.70 -0.19
N PRO A 97 6.14 18.57 0.52
CA PRO A 97 6.24 17.68 1.67
C PRO A 97 5.21 18.00 2.76
N GLY A 98 4.50 16.98 3.23
CA GLY A 98 3.52 17.11 4.30
C GLY A 98 2.64 15.87 4.40
N SER A 99 1.84 15.83 5.47
CA SER A 99 0.87 14.75 5.67
C SER A 99 -0.37 15.25 6.39
N LEU A 100 -1.54 14.88 5.88
CA LEU A 100 -2.82 14.98 6.57
C LEU A 100 -3.49 13.60 6.58
N SER A 101 -4.41 13.39 7.51
CA SER A 101 -5.19 12.15 7.61
C SER A 101 -6.20 11.99 6.46
N ALA A 102 -6.65 13.10 5.88
CA ALA A 102 -7.53 13.16 4.73
C ALA A 102 -7.31 14.47 3.95
N GLY A 103 -7.73 14.47 2.68
CA GLY A 103 -7.82 15.70 1.90
C GLY A 103 -8.92 16.62 2.42
N ILE A 104 -8.81 17.91 2.12
CA ILE A 104 -9.72 18.96 2.55
C ILE A 104 -9.93 19.99 1.44
N GLU A 105 -11.15 20.44 1.28
CA GLU A 105 -11.55 21.50 0.36
C GLU A 105 -12.05 22.70 1.15
N PHE A 106 -11.62 23.90 0.75
CA PHE A 106 -12.14 25.18 1.21
C PHE A 106 -12.84 25.89 0.04
N PRO A 107 -14.17 25.73 -0.13
CA PRO A 107 -14.89 26.26 -1.29
C PRO A 107 -14.77 27.77 -1.46
N TYR A 108 -14.86 28.53 -0.36
CA TYR A 108 -14.76 29.99 -0.39
C TYR A 108 -13.36 30.49 -0.80
N ALA A 109 -12.31 29.76 -0.38
CA ALA A 109 -10.94 30.09 -0.73
C ALA A 109 -10.52 29.51 -2.09
N ARG A 110 -11.39 28.71 -2.75
CA ARG A 110 -11.08 27.89 -3.92
C ARG A 110 -9.75 27.15 -3.74
N LEU A 111 -9.60 26.49 -2.61
CA LEU A 111 -8.39 25.74 -2.25
C LEU A 111 -8.76 24.27 -2.04
N ALA A 112 -8.07 23.38 -2.73
CA ALA A 112 -8.16 21.95 -2.51
C ALA A 112 -6.79 21.43 -2.05
N ILE A 113 -6.77 20.74 -0.91
CA ILE A 113 -5.58 20.09 -0.37
C ILE A 113 -5.80 18.59 -0.42
N LEU A 114 -4.98 17.88 -1.19
CA LEU A 114 -5.03 16.44 -1.34
C LEU A 114 -3.81 15.80 -0.65
N THR A 115 -3.90 14.51 -0.36
CA THR A 115 -2.80 13.78 0.29
C THR A 115 -2.29 12.64 -0.59
N ASP A 116 -0.97 12.41 -0.59
CA ASP A 116 -0.35 11.29 -1.31
C ASP A 116 -0.91 9.95 -0.84
N THR A 117 -1.33 9.81 0.42
CA THR A 117 -1.94 8.55 0.89
C THR A 117 -3.18 8.15 0.11
N GLN A 118 -3.92 9.13 -0.45
CA GLN A 118 -5.10 8.87 -1.28
C GLN A 118 -4.72 8.62 -2.75
N ILE A 119 -3.63 9.24 -3.26
CA ILE A 119 -3.21 9.14 -4.68
C ILE A 119 -2.20 8.00 -4.92
N ALA A 120 -1.22 7.87 -4.03
CA ALA A 120 -0.11 6.92 -4.07
C ALA A 120 -0.46 5.50 -3.62
N ALA A 121 -1.67 5.27 -3.09
CA ALA A 121 -2.15 3.94 -2.74
C ALA A 121 -2.16 2.97 -3.94
N SER A 122 -2.11 3.48 -5.18
CA SER A 122 -2.10 2.69 -6.42
C SER A 122 -0.72 2.35 -7.00
N GLY A 123 0.41 2.93 -6.57
CA GLY A 123 1.67 2.63 -7.30
C GLY A 123 2.92 3.46 -7.02
N LEU A 124 2.86 4.57 -6.28
CA LEU A 124 4.04 5.41 -6.02
C LEU A 124 4.93 4.90 -4.88
N ARG A 125 4.57 3.76 -4.26
CA ARG A 125 5.57 2.93 -3.59
C ARG A 125 6.49 2.36 -4.67
N ARG A 126 7.56 3.08 -5.00
CA ARG A 126 8.80 2.45 -5.48
C ARG A 126 8.99 1.23 -4.58
N ALA A 127 8.95 0.06 -5.19
CA ALA A 127 9.11 -1.20 -4.49
C ALA A 127 10.34 -1.07 -3.59
N ARG A 128 10.14 -0.78 -2.30
CA ARG A 128 11.02 -1.35 -1.32
C ARG A 128 10.84 -2.82 -1.61
N HIS A 129 11.86 -3.40 -2.21
CA HIS A 129 11.99 -4.84 -2.42
C HIS A 129 12.09 -5.48 -1.04
N LYS A 130 11.05 -5.33 -0.21
CA LYS A 130 10.78 -6.18 0.91
C LYS A 130 10.26 -7.42 0.21
N LYS A 131 11.21 -8.29 -0.17
CA LYS A 131 11.00 -9.60 -0.82
C LYS A 131 9.55 -9.99 -0.65
N GLN A 132 8.78 -9.80 -1.73
CA GLN A 132 7.37 -10.11 -1.81
C GLN A 132 7.25 -11.55 -1.31
N THR A 133 6.80 -11.67 -0.07
CA THR A 133 6.54 -12.97 0.54
C THR A 133 5.14 -13.29 0.10
N ASN A 134 5.01 -13.81 -1.12
CA ASN A 134 3.93 -14.67 -1.58
C ASN A 134 2.54 -14.40 -0.96
N ARG A 135 2.08 -13.15 -1.04
CA ARG A 135 0.83 -12.68 -0.41
C ARG A 135 0.25 -11.59 -1.30
N GLU A 136 -0.92 -11.88 -1.86
CA GLU A 136 -1.79 -10.87 -2.45
C GLU A 136 -2.72 -10.35 -1.35
N LYS A 137 -2.79 -9.02 -1.23
CA LYS A 137 -3.81 -8.39 -0.40
C LYS A 137 -5.16 -8.63 -1.08
N ILE A 138 -6.13 -9.15 -0.34
CA ILE A 138 -7.47 -9.36 -0.85
C ILE A 138 -8.18 -8.01 -0.77
N ASN A 139 -8.44 -7.39 -1.91
CA ASN A 139 -9.12 -6.09 -1.98
C ASN A 139 -10.64 -6.25 -2.16
N SER A 140 -11.14 -7.47 -2.44
CA SER A 140 -12.56 -7.78 -2.59
C SER A 140 -12.87 -9.22 -2.18
N TYR A 141 -14.05 -9.46 -1.60
CA TYR A 141 -14.54 -10.79 -1.21
C TYR A 141 -14.64 -11.78 -2.39
N THR A 142 -14.71 -11.26 -3.62
CA THR A 142 -14.86 -12.04 -4.86
C THR A 142 -13.66 -12.95 -5.16
N ASP A 143 -12.51 -12.72 -4.52
CA ASP A 143 -11.26 -13.47 -4.76
C ASP A 143 -11.03 -14.64 -3.79
N LEU A 144 -11.97 -14.89 -2.86
CA LEU A 144 -11.89 -15.92 -1.84
C LEU A 144 -12.87 -17.07 -2.09
N SER A 145 -12.34 -18.27 -2.29
CA SER A 145 -13.12 -19.51 -2.36
C SER A 145 -13.06 -20.28 -1.05
N VAL A 146 -14.17 -20.92 -0.66
CA VAL A 146 -14.20 -21.79 0.54
C VAL A 146 -13.10 -22.85 0.41
N GLY A 147 -12.26 -22.96 1.44
CA GLY A 147 -11.10 -23.84 1.45
C GLY A 147 -9.78 -23.16 1.12
N ASP A 148 -9.79 -21.89 0.66
CA ASP A 148 -8.57 -21.10 0.44
C ASP A 148 -7.82 -20.86 1.75
N LEU A 149 -6.49 -20.83 1.65
CA LEU A 149 -5.64 -20.47 2.76
C LEU A 149 -5.58 -18.94 2.88
N VAL A 150 -5.80 -18.45 4.09
CA VAL A 150 -5.81 -17.02 4.41
C VAL A 150 -4.87 -16.75 5.57
N VAL A 151 -4.28 -15.56 5.59
CA VAL A 151 -3.42 -15.10 6.67
C VAL A 151 -4.10 -13.94 7.35
N HIS A 152 -4.42 -14.10 8.63
CA HIS A 152 -4.78 -12.98 9.48
C HIS A 152 -3.52 -12.37 10.08
N GLU A 153 -3.43 -11.04 10.15
CA GLU A 153 -2.23 -10.36 10.63
C GLU A 153 -1.79 -10.82 12.03
N TYR A 154 -2.76 -11.00 12.94
CA TYR A 154 -2.52 -11.37 14.33
C TYR A 154 -2.51 -12.88 14.61
N HIS A 155 -3.34 -13.65 13.91
CA HIS A 155 -3.60 -15.07 14.25
C HIS A 155 -2.89 -16.06 13.30
N GLY A 156 -2.34 -15.57 12.20
CA GLY A 156 -1.58 -16.39 11.26
C GLY A 156 -2.44 -17.12 10.25
N ILE A 157 -1.93 -18.25 9.76
CA ILE A 157 -2.51 -18.98 8.62
C ILE A 157 -3.72 -19.79 9.06
N GLY A 158 -4.88 -19.46 8.52
CA GLY A 158 -6.13 -20.17 8.66
C GLY A 158 -6.70 -20.56 7.30
N ARG A 159 -7.87 -21.19 7.31
CA ARG A 159 -8.61 -21.62 6.12
C ARG A 159 -9.93 -20.87 6.04
N PHE A 160 -10.21 -20.24 4.91
CA PHE A 160 -11.47 -19.53 4.70
C PHE A 160 -12.62 -20.53 4.65
N ALA A 161 -13.60 -20.34 5.53
CA ALA A 161 -14.75 -21.21 5.70
C ALA A 161 -16.06 -20.57 5.21
N GLY A 162 -16.00 -19.39 4.58
CA GLY A 162 -17.14 -18.68 4.01
C GLY A 162 -17.47 -17.38 4.74
N ILE A 163 -18.53 -16.72 4.27
CA ILE A 163 -19.12 -15.53 4.89
C ILE A 163 -20.39 -15.99 5.62
N VAL A 164 -20.57 -15.50 6.83
CA VAL A 164 -21.77 -15.75 7.64
C VAL A 164 -22.39 -14.42 8.05
N GLN A 165 -23.71 -14.35 8.01
CA GLN A 165 -24.45 -13.21 8.54
C GLN A 165 -24.77 -13.46 10.00
N MET A 166 -24.44 -12.50 10.86
CA MET A 166 -24.66 -12.60 12.30
C MET A 166 -25.43 -11.38 12.81
N PRO A 167 -26.49 -11.58 13.61
CA PRO A 167 -27.18 -10.47 14.27
C PRO A 167 -26.33 -9.95 15.43
N VAL A 168 -25.93 -8.69 15.37
CA VAL A 168 -25.13 -8.00 16.41
C VAL A 168 -25.70 -6.59 16.61
N ASP A 169 -26.06 -6.24 17.85
CA ASP A 169 -26.65 -4.94 18.23
C ASP A 169 -27.93 -4.58 17.45
N GLY A 170 -28.78 -5.57 17.17
CA GLY A 170 -30.04 -5.37 16.43
C GLY A 170 -29.89 -5.19 14.91
N ALA A 171 -28.67 -5.25 14.38
CA ALA A 171 -28.39 -5.23 12.94
C ALA A 171 -27.76 -6.55 12.48
N VAL A 172 -28.12 -7.00 11.28
CA VAL A 172 -27.48 -8.15 10.63
C VAL A 172 -26.19 -7.66 9.97
N LYS A 173 -25.04 -8.22 10.38
CA LYS A 173 -23.72 -7.85 9.87
C LYS A 173 -23.03 -9.07 9.25
N ASP A 174 -22.24 -8.83 8.21
CA ASP A 174 -21.48 -9.88 7.53
C ASP A 174 -20.12 -10.09 8.20
N TYR A 175 -19.80 -11.36 8.45
CA TYR A 175 -18.55 -11.81 9.04
C TYR A 175 -17.88 -12.87 8.17
N ILE A 176 -16.57 -12.76 8.02
CA ILE A 176 -15.74 -13.80 7.42
C ILE A 176 -15.40 -14.84 8.47
N LYS A 177 -15.69 -16.10 8.17
CA LYS A 177 -15.35 -17.25 9.00
C LYS A 177 -14.01 -17.83 8.58
N ILE A 178 -13.06 -17.93 9.51
CA ILE A 178 -11.74 -18.52 9.29
C ILE A 178 -11.52 -19.66 10.28
N SER A 179 -11.24 -20.85 9.77
CA SER A 179 -10.92 -22.04 10.57
C SER A 179 -9.41 -22.20 10.76
N TYR A 180 -9.00 -22.47 12.00
CA TYR A 180 -7.63 -22.67 12.43
C TYR A 180 -7.39 -24.12 12.87
N ALA A 181 -6.14 -24.45 13.24
CA ALA A 181 -5.80 -25.77 13.74
C ALA A 181 -6.52 -26.06 15.07
N GLY A 182 -7.01 -27.29 15.26
CA GLY A 182 -7.61 -27.71 16.53
C GLY A 182 -9.05 -27.25 16.75
N ALA A 183 -9.84 -27.14 15.68
CA ALA A 183 -11.26 -26.72 15.66
C ALA A 183 -11.53 -25.24 16.04
N ASP A 184 -10.48 -24.46 16.26
CA ASP A 184 -10.58 -23.02 16.50
C ASP A 184 -11.17 -22.28 15.29
N THR A 185 -12.09 -21.32 15.52
CA THR A 185 -12.70 -20.50 14.46
C THR A 185 -12.70 -19.03 14.83
N LEU A 186 -12.29 -18.17 13.89
CA LEU A 186 -12.30 -16.71 14.02
C LEU A 186 -13.39 -16.11 13.13
N TYR A 187 -14.12 -15.14 13.65
CA TYR A 187 -15.06 -14.31 12.89
C TYR A 187 -14.50 -12.91 12.75
N VAL A 188 -14.24 -12.49 11.51
CA VAL A 188 -13.70 -11.17 11.20
C VAL A 188 -14.81 -10.33 10.57
N PRO A 189 -15.16 -9.15 11.10
CA PRO A 189 -16.13 -8.27 10.46
C PRO A 189 -15.70 -7.95 9.03
N ALA A 190 -16.66 -7.88 8.11
CA ALA A 190 -16.42 -7.42 6.74
C ALA A 190 -15.69 -6.06 6.68
N THR A 191 -15.97 -5.16 7.62
CA THR A 191 -15.30 -3.85 7.72
C THR A 191 -13.80 -3.93 8.05
N GLN A 192 -13.28 -5.09 8.46
CA GLN A 192 -11.88 -5.33 8.84
C GLN A 192 -11.18 -6.32 7.89
N LEU A 193 -11.65 -6.45 6.64
CA LEU A 193 -11.06 -7.33 5.63
C LEU A 193 -9.58 -7.00 5.34
N ASP A 194 -9.16 -5.76 5.58
CA ASP A 194 -7.77 -5.30 5.42
C ASP A 194 -6.76 -6.07 6.29
N LEU A 195 -7.21 -6.71 7.37
CA LEU A 195 -6.41 -7.56 8.26
C LEU A 195 -6.21 -8.99 7.74
N VAL A 196 -6.91 -9.36 6.64
CA VAL A 196 -6.90 -10.69 6.04
C VAL A 196 -6.24 -10.62 4.65
N SER A 197 -5.36 -11.57 4.35
CA SER A 197 -4.70 -11.67 3.04
C SER A 197 -4.69 -13.09 2.52
N LYS A 198 -4.74 -13.28 1.20
CA LYS A 198 -4.71 -14.62 0.60
C LYS A 198 -3.31 -15.20 0.77
N TYR A 199 -3.23 -16.44 1.23
CA TYR A 199 -1.97 -17.15 1.29
C TYR A 199 -1.71 -17.78 -0.07
N ILE A 200 -0.66 -17.32 -0.74
CA ILE A 200 -0.17 -17.95 -1.97
C ILE A 200 1.09 -18.71 -1.55
N GLY A 201 1.08 -20.03 -1.68
CA GLY A 201 2.18 -20.91 -1.28
C GLY A 201 3.32 -20.89 -2.31
N ALA A 202 4.55 -21.13 -1.86
CA ALA A 202 5.69 -21.30 -2.78
C ALA A 202 5.77 -22.77 -3.19
N GLY A 203 4.97 -23.16 -4.20
CA GLY A 203 4.92 -24.51 -4.75
C GLY A 203 3.87 -25.42 -4.11
N GLU A 204 3.23 -26.26 -4.94
CA GLU A 204 2.13 -27.16 -4.59
C GLU A 204 2.52 -28.33 -3.67
N ASP A 205 3.81 -28.58 -3.44
CA ASP A 205 4.31 -29.82 -2.82
C ASP A 205 4.55 -29.78 -1.29
N ARG A 206 4.00 -28.80 -0.56
CA ARG A 206 4.12 -28.80 0.92
C ARG A 206 2.79 -28.53 1.63
N PRO A 207 2.33 -29.42 2.54
CA PRO A 207 1.14 -29.15 3.34
C PRO A 207 1.38 -27.96 4.25
N VAL A 208 0.60 -26.90 4.06
CA VAL A 208 0.67 -25.68 4.86
C VAL A 208 0.04 -25.95 6.23
N LYS A 209 0.85 -25.90 7.30
CA LYS A 209 0.37 -26.09 8.67
C LYS A 209 -0.49 -24.89 9.09
N LEU A 210 -1.75 -25.14 9.44
CA LEU A 210 -2.63 -24.13 10.03
C LEU A 210 -2.09 -23.69 11.39
N SER A 211 -2.21 -22.39 11.68
CA SER A 211 -1.84 -21.82 12.98
C SER A 211 -2.89 -22.18 14.03
N LYS A 212 -2.49 -22.24 15.30
CA LYS A 212 -3.42 -22.41 16.44
C LYS A 212 -3.76 -21.05 17.04
N MET A 213 -5.03 -20.82 17.37
CA MET A 213 -5.45 -19.54 17.91
C MET A 213 -4.87 -19.34 19.33
N GLY A 214 -4.34 -18.14 19.62
CA GLY A 214 -3.70 -17.82 20.91
C GLY A 214 -2.28 -18.37 21.11
N GLY A 215 -1.71 -19.10 20.14
CA GLY A 215 -0.35 -19.61 20.21
C GLY A 215 0.72 -18.55 19.93
N THR A 216 1.80 -18.54 20.71
CA THR A 216 2.97 -17.66 20.50
C THR A 216 3.80 -18.03 19.25
N GLU A 217 3.48 -19.17 18.59
CA GLU A 217 4.18 -19.68 17.42
C GLU A 217 4.17 -18.70 16.23
N TRP A 218 3.05 -17.99 16.00
CA TRP A 218 2.95 -17.02 14.92
C TRP A 218 3.81 -15.78 15.17
N ALA A 219 3.78 -15.26 16.40
CA ALA A 219 4.65 -14.16 16.82
C ALA A 219 6.15 -14.53 16.69
N ARG A 220 6.51 -15.79 16.96
CA ARG A 220 7.87 -16.32 16.78
C ARG A 220 8.24 -16.47 15.30
N THR A 221 7.31 -16.91 14.46
CA THR A 221 7.48 -16.99 13.01
C THR A 221 7.66 -15.61 12.37
N LYS A 222 7.00 -14.57 12.93
CA LYS A 222 7.16 -13.15 12.52
C LYS A 222 8.52 -12.56 12.91
N ARG A 223 9.16 -13.08 13.99
CA ARG A 223 10.45 -12.61 14.54
C ARG A 223 11.67 -13.41 14.10
N ALA A 224 11.52 -14.58 13.49
CA ALA A 224 12.65 -15.38 13.04
C ALA A 224 13.42 -14.61 11.93
N PRO A 225 14.71 -14.28 12.13
CA PRO A 225 15.52 -13.72 11.05
C PRO A 225 15.57 -14.75 9.92
N LYS A 226 15.24 -14.32 8.69
CA LYS A 226 15.39 -15.14 7.48
C LYS A 226 16.85 -15.58 7.38
N ARG A 227 17.18 -16.76 7.89
CA ARG A 227 18.43 -17.44 7.53
C ARG A 227 18.36 -17.66 6.02
N PRO A 228 19.28 -17.08 5.23
CA PRO A 228 19.37 -17.46 3.83
C PRO A 228 19.70 -18.94 3.78
N GLN A 229 18.82 -19.74 3.17
CA GLN A 229 19.17 -21.10 2.78
C GLN A 229 20.38 -20.99 1.86
N LYS A 230 21.54 -21.42 2.35
CA LYS A 230 22.78 -21.49 1.55
C LYS A 230 22.47 -22.30 0.30
N ALA A 231 22.69 -21.69 -0.87
CA ALA A 231 22.67 -22.40 -2.13
C ALA A 231 23.72 -23.52 -2.07
N TRP A 232 23.25 -24.75 -2.26
CA TRP A 232 24.08 -25.94 -2.36
C TRP A 232 24.84 -25.92 -3.70
N PRO A 233 26.19 -26.02 -3.75
CA PRO A 233 26.89 -26.21 -5.00
C PRO A 233 26.64 -27.65 -5.48
N LYS A 234 25.92 -27.82 -6.58
CA LYS A 234 25.81 -29.12 -7.25
C LYS A 234 27.18 -29.46 -7.85
N ASN A 235 27.98 -30.23 -7.11
CA ASN A 235 29.06 -31.02 -7.67
C ASN A 235 28.61 -32.47 -7.66
N SER A 236 28.31 -33.03 -8.82
CA SER A 236 28.21 -34.49 -9.01
C SER A 236 29.11 -34.85 -10.19
N ARG A 237 30.32 -35.29 -9.86
CA ARG A 237 31.23 -35.95 -10.80
C ARG A 237 30.69 -37.35 -11.15
N ARG A 238 30.87 -37.68 -12.43
CA ARG A 238 31.24 -38.97 -13.04
C ARG A 238 30.21 -40.10 -13.13
N SER A 239 29.99 -40.53 -14.36
CA SER A 239 30.50 -41.82 -14.86
C SER A 239 30.66 -41.80 -16.40
N THR A 240 31.87 -42.07 -16.86
CA THR A 240 32.27 -42.48 -18.23
C THR A 240 32.02 -44.00 -18.42
N PRO A 241 32.40 -44.72 -19.52
CA PRO A 241 32.91 -44.34 -20.87
C PRO A 241 32.26 -45.15 -22.04
N ARG A 242 32.54 -44.79 -23.31
CA ARG A 242 32.95 -45.78 -24.34
C ARG A 242 33.62 -45.13 -25.56
N ALA A 243 34.55 -45.88 -26.12
CA ALA A 243 35.63 -45.48 -27.00
C ALA A 243 35.45 -45.94 -28.46
N ALA A 244 36.13 -45.28 -29.39
CA ALA A 244 36.84 -45.82 -30.57
C ALA A 244 37.52 -44.63 -31.30
N ALA A 245 38.85 -44.50 -31.31
CA ALA A 245 39.77 -44.96 -32.37
C ALA A 245 39.49 -44.25 -33.73
N ARG A 246 40.44 -43.69 -34.50
CA ARG A 246 41.90 -43.82 -34.61
C ARG A 246 42.41 -42.83 -35.69
N ARG A 247 43.75 -42.64 -35.77
CA ARG A 247 44.60 -41.96 -36.78
C ARG A 247 44.71 -40.44 -36.57
N VAL A 248 45.84 -39.80 -36.25
CA VAL A 248 47.27 -39.90 -36.61
C VAL A 248 47.52 -39.83 -38.11
N THR A 249 47.92 -38.66 -38.59
CA THR A 249 49.27 -38.39 -39.12
C THR A 249 49.62 -36.88 -39.01
N PRO A 250 50.91 -36.53 -38.82
CA PRO A 250 51.39 -35.15 -38.66
C PRO A 250 51.96 -34.59 -39.97
N SER A 251 51.98 -33.26 -40.13
CA SER A 251 52.98 -32.59 -40.98
C SER A 251 53.31 -31.22 -40.40
N HIS A 252 54.61 -30.99 -40.23
CA HIS A 252 55.25 -29.82 -39.66
C HIS A 252 56.18 -29.19 -40.74
N PRO A 253 56.94 -28.12 -40.46
CA PRO A 253 56.75 -26.75 -40.92
C PRO A 253 57.77 -26.32 -42.00
N THR A 254 57.68 -25.10 -42.54
CA THR A 254 58.83 -24.14 -42.59
C THR A 254 58.44 -22.80 -43.21
N ALA A 255 58.90 -21.74 -42.56
CA ALA A 255 59.12 -20.42 -43.14
C ALA A 255 60.45 -20.39 -43.91
N ARG A 256 60.51 -19.64 -45.02
CA ARG A 256 61.69 -18.92 -45.56
C ARG A 256 61.28 -18.16 -46.83
N GLY A 257 61.78 -16.94 -46.98
CA GLY A 257 61.76 -16.15 -48.22
C GLY A 257 61.06 -14.83 -48.04
#